data_AF-A0A1Y2P9R6-F1
#
_entry.id   AF-A0A1Y2P9R6-F1
#
_cell.length_a   1.000
_cell.length_b   1.000
_cell.length_c   1.000
_cell.angle_alpha   90.00
_cell.angle_beta   90.00
_cell.angle_gamma   90.00
#
_symmetry.space_group_name_H-M   'P 1'
#
loop_
_entity.id
_entity.type
_entity.pdbx_description
1 polymer ?
#
loop_
_entity_poly.entity_id
_entity_poly.type
_entity_poly.pdbx_seq_one_letter_code
_entity_poly.pdbx_strand_id
1 'polypeptide(L)'
;MRWTLKEQPNTETTLSLAKALNIDKTLAILLVQRGITTFNEAKKYFRPSLNDLHDPYLMKDMELAVKRIETAITNNENILVYGDYDVDGTTAVSLMASYLRTIHPNIATYIPDRYDEGYGVSYKGIDFAHDNDFTLIIALDCGIKAIEKVAYAKEKGVDFIICDHHKPGKEIPKAVAILNPKRVDCDYPYKELCGCGVGFKLIQSLGLKYNQTIEDLAEYLDLVATAIAADIVPITGENRILTYYGLEVINSNPRNGIKALINKLNKKQLTVTDVVFTIAPRINAAGRIKHGNYAVELLTEFDFDTAIEVANNIEQFNSDRKVLDKSITEEALQQIKNNKEEDNYTTIVYDENWHKGVIGIVASRLIETYYRPTLVFTKSGDKLAASARSVKGFDVYNALEQCSDFIEQFGGHKYAAGLTLTKENYLPFKQKFEEVVKSTIDKELLIPEISIDAELNLMNITPKFYRILKQMEPFGPQNMKPVFKATDVRDNGFGKQVGTDKSHLKLNIIYGSDRKTYNAIGFGLGDKLHSIQNEFNIAYSLDENTWNGYTSLQLVLKDIQ
;
A
#
# COMPACT_ATOMS: atom_id res chain seq x y z
N MET A 1 4.41 -0.75 24.39
CA MET A 1 3.64 -1.60 23.47
C MET A 1 3.71 -3.04 23.96
N ARG A 2 2.87 -3.95 23.47
CA ARG A 2 3.01 -5.38 23.75
C ARG A 2 3.97 -5.99 22.72
N TRP A 3 4.93 -6.80 23.16
CA TRP A 3 5.86 -7.50 22.27
C TRP A 3 5.45 -8.97 22.15
N THR A 4 5.25 -9.43 20.92
CA THR A 4 4.85 -10.81 20.64
C THR A 4 5.94 -11.47 19.79
N LEU A 5 6.63 -12.46 20.34
CA LEU A 5 7.58 -13.28 19.57
C LEU A 5 6.81 -14.17 18.60
N LYS A 6 7.19 -14.13 17.31
CA LYS A 6 6.63 -15.05 16.31
C LYS A 6 6.99 -16.49 16.67
N GLU A 7 6.09 -17.39 16.26
CA GLU A 7 6.34 -18.83 16.36
C GLU A 7 7.67 -19.18 15.69
N GLN A 8 8.47 -19.97 16.40
CA GLN A 8 9.78 -20.37 15.90
C GLN A 8 9.62 -21.53 14.91
N PRO A 9 10.26 -21.44 13.73
CA PRO A 9 10.14 -22.47 12.72
C PRO A 9 10.79 -23.79 13.15
N ASN A 10 10.51 -24.86 12.39
CA ASN A 10 11.10 -26.17 12.60
C ASN A 10 12.65 -26.08 12.66
N THR A 11 13.22 -26.54 13.77
CA THR A 11 14.65 -26.39 14.05
C THR A 11 15.53 -27.17 13.06
N GLU A 12 15.12 -28.35 12.63
CA GLU A 12 15.87 -29.17 11.67
C GLU A 12 15.93 -28.47 10.30
N THR A 13 14.80 -28.01 9.79
CA THR A 13 14.72 -27.24 8.53
C THR A 13 15.59 -25.99 8.61
N THR A 14 15.50 -25.22 9.69
CA THR A 14 16.31 -24.01 9.89
C THR A 14 17.81 -24.30 9.90
N LEU A 15 18.26 -25.32 10.64
CA LEU A 15 19.68 -25.66 10.72
C LEU A 15 20.22 -26.20 9.39
N SER A 16 19.43 -27.03 8.70
CA SER A 16 19.76 -27.53 7.37
C SER A 16 19.93 -26.39 6.37
N LEU A 17 18.98 -25.45 6.33
CA LEU A 17 19.02 -24.29 5.45
C LEU A 17 20.19 -23.35 5.79
N ALA A 18 20.43 -23.07 7.08
CA ALA A 18 21.55 -22.26 7.54
C ALA A 18 22.90 -22.84 7.07
N LYS A 19 23.06 -24.17 7.18
CA LYS A 19 24.26 -24.88 6.72
C LYS A 19 24.38 -24.83 5.20
N ALA A 20 23.30 -25.08 4.46
CA ALA A 20 23.30 -25.08 2.99
C ALA A 20 23.65 -23.71 2.41
N LEU A 21 23.19 -22.62 3.05
CA LEU A 21 23.46 -21.25 2.61
C LEU A 21 24.72 -20.63 3.24
N ASN A 22 25.32 -21.27 4.25
CA ASN A 22 26.44 -20.76 5.04
C ASN A 22 26.15 -19.37 5.68
N ILE A 23 24.97 -19.28 6.31
CA ILE A 23 24.45 -18.05 6.96
C ILE A 23 24.18 -18.29 8.45
N ASP A 24 24.02 -17.18 9.20
CA ASP A 24 23.63 -17.22 10.61
C ASP A 24 22.25 -17.87 10.79
N LYS A 25 22.07 -18.63 11.89
CA LYS A 25 20.81 -19.32 12.21
C LYS A 25 19.62 -18.35 12.20
N THR A 26 19.79 -17.13 12.69
CA THR A 26 18.74 -16.11 12.73
C THR A 26 18.26 -15.73 11.33
N LEU A 27 19.18 -15.62 10.36
CA LEU A 27 18.80 -15.35 8.96
C LEU A 27 18.06 -16.53 8.34
N ALA A 28 18.40 -17.77 8.70
CA ALA A 28 17.65 -18.95 8.28
C ALA A 28 16.25 -19.01 8.93
N ILE A 29 16.10 -18.62 10.21
CA ILE A 29 14.79 -18.48 10.87
C ILE A 29 13.90 -17.54 10.07
N LEU A 30 14.45 -16.36 9.69
CA LEU A 30 13.73 -15.37 8.89
C LEU A 30 13.28 -15.92 7.53
N LEU A 31 14.10 -16.73 6.85
CA LEU A 31 13.72 -17.36 5.58
C LEU A 31 12.59 -18.38 5.80
N VAL A 32 12.71 -19.27 6.79
CA VAL A 32 11.69 -20.31 7.04
C VAL A 32 10.36 -19.69 7.47
N GLN A 33 10.37 -18.60 8.26
CA GLN A 33 9.17 -17.83 8.60
C GLN A 33 8.48 -17.21 7.38
N ARG A 34 9.18 -17.08 6.24
CA ARG A 34 8.63 -16.63 4.94
C ARG A 34 8.26 -17.79 4.02
N GLY A 35 8.25 -19.03 4.53
CA GLY A 35 7.98 -20.23 3.76
C GLY A 35 9.15 -20.72 2.89
N ILE A 36 10.35 -20.14 3.05
CA ILE A 36 11.55 -20.53 2.29
C ILE A 36 12.29 -21.59 3.09
N THR A 37 12.21 -22.83 2.65
CA THR A 37 12.68 -24.00 3.40
C THR A 37 13.82 -24.73 2.72
N THR A 38 14.05 -24.47 1.42
CA THR A 38 15.09 -25.12 0.62
C THR A 38 16.10 -24.13 0.05
N PHE A 39 17.27 -24.65 -0.36
CA PHE A 39 18.30 -23.86 -1.06
C PHE A 39 17.79 -23.24 -2.35
N ASN A 40 16.98 -23.98 -3.13
CA ASN A 40 16.47 -23.50 -4.42
C ASN A 40 15.45 -22.37 -4.23
N GLU A 41 14.57 -22.47 -3.25
CA GLU A 41 13.65 -21.39 -2.88
C GLU A 41 14.43 -20.16 -2.42
N ALA A 42 15.45 -20.33 -1.57
CA ALA A 42 16.29 -19.23 -1.12
C ALA A 42 17.05 -18.57 -2.27
N LYS A 43 17.55 -19.36 -3.23
CA LYS A 43 18.21 -18.84 -4.44
C LYS A 43 17.27 -17.95 -5.24
N LYS A 44 16.03 -18.39 -5.50
CA LYS A 44 15.01 -17.58 -6.19
C LYS A 44 14.65 -16.32 -5.41
N TYR A 45 14.52 -16.44 -4.08
CA TYR A 45 14.19 -15.32 -3.22
C TYR A 45 15.27 -14.22 -3.20
N PHE A 46 16.54 -14.60 -3.13
CA PHE A 46 17.68 -13.68 -3.13
C PHE A 46 18.06 -13.18 -4.53
N ARG A 47 17.62 -13.87 -5.59
CA ARG A 47 17.90 -13.52 -6.98
C ARG A 47 16.63 -13.62 -7.82
N PRO A 48 15.70 -12.66 -7.68
CA PRO A 48 14.52 -12.60 -8.52
C PRO A 48 14.89 -12.59 -10.01
N SER A 49 14.05 -13.19 -10.85
CA SER A 49 14.20 -13.19 -12.31
C SER A 49 12.88 -12.91 -12.98
N LEU A 50 12.86 -12.09 -14.03
CA LEU A 50 11.65 -11.86 -14.85
C LEU A 50 11.15 -13.15 -15.51
N ASN A 51 12.04 -14.14 -15.73
CA ASN A 51 11.67 -15.45 -16.27
C ASN A 51 10.92 -16.34 -15.26
N ASP A 52 10.89 -15.98 -13.97
CA ASP A 52 10.10 -16.66 -12.96
C ASP A 52 8.64 -16.14 -12.89
N LEU A 53 8.27 -15.13 -13.70
CA LEU A 53 6.87 -14.70 -13.85
C LEU A 53 6.03 -15.81 -14.49
N HIS A 54 4.77 -15.90 -14.10
CA HIS A 54 3.87 -16.92 -14.63
C HIS A 54 3.45 -16.56 -16.06
N ASP A 55 3.11 -17.58 -16.86
CA ASP A 55 2.51 -17.36 -18.17
C ASP A 55 1.17 -16.60 -18.01
N PRO A 56 1.01 -15.40 -18.61
CA PRO A 56 -0.21 -14.62 -18.47
C PRO A 56 -1.45 -15.33 -19.02
N TYR A 57 -1.30 -16.27 -19.97
CA TYR A 57 -2.43 -17.04 -20.53
C TYR A 57 -3.03 -18.06 -19.56
N LEU A 58 -2.36 -18.33 -18.43
CA LEU A 58 -2.96 -19.08 -17.31
C LEU A 58 -4.07 -18.28 -16.62
N MET A 59 -4.15 -16.97 -16.85
CA MET A 59 -5.22 -16.13 -16.31
C MET A 59 -6.49 -16.31 -17.14
N LYS A 60 -7.58 -16.67 -16.46
CA LYS A 60 -8.88 -16.88 -17.09
C LYS A 60 -9.29 -15.65 -17.92
N ASP A 61 -9.79 -15.91 -19.12
CA ASP A 61 -10.21 -14.94 -20.14
C ASP A 61 -9.10 -14.07 -20.76
N MET A 62 -7.81 -14.34 -20.49
CA MET A 62 -6.69 -13.62 -21.10
C MET A 62 -6.75 -13.65 -22.64
N GLU A 63 -7.01 -14.83 -23.23
CA GLU A 63 -7.17 -14.96 -24.69
C GLU A 63 -8.35 -14.14 -25.24
N LEU A 64 -9.46 -14.08 -24.51
CA LEU A 64 -10.65 -13.31 -24.91
C LEU A 64 -10.36 -11.81 -24.87
N ALA A 65 -9.68 -11.34 -23.83
CA ALA A 65 -9.27 -9.95 -23.68
C ALA A 65 -8.36 -9.53 -24.84
N VAL A 66 -7.28 -10.29 -25.08
CA VAL A 66 -6.34 -10.05 -26.19
C VAL A 66 -7.09 -10.01 -27.52
N LYS A 67 -7.92 -11.00 -27.82
CA LYS A 67 -8.68 -11.07 -29.08
C LYS A 67 -9.60 -9.86 -29.27
N ARG A 68 -10.26 -9.38 -28.22
CA ARG A 68 -11.17 -8.23 -28.30
C ARG A 68 -10.42 -6.92 -28.54
N ILE A 69 -9.24 -6.75 -27.92
CA ILE A 69 -8.36 -5.60 -28.16
C ILE A 69 -7.85 -5.63 -29.60
N GLU A 70 -7.35 -6.78 -30.09
CA GLU A 70 -6.90 -6.92 -31.47
C GLU A 70 -8.01 -6.60 -32.49
N THR A 71 -9.25 -7.00 -32.18
CA THR A 71 -10.42 -6.66 -33.00
C THR A 71 -10.65 -5.15 -33.03
N ALA A 72 -10.58 -4.48 -31.88
CA ALA A 72 -10.70 -3.03 -31.80
C ALA A 72 -9.62 -2.32 -32.64
N ILE A 73 -8.36 -2.74 -32.49
CA ILE A 73 -7.24 -2.17 -33.24
C ILE A 73 -7.42 -2.39 -34.75
N THR A 74 -7.76 -3.62 -35.17
CA THR A 74 -7.98 -3.95 -36.58
C THR A 74 -9.12 -3.15 -37.21
N ASN A 75 -10.19 -2.91 -36.44
CA ASN A 75 -11.35 -2.14 -36.88
C ASN A 75 -11.18 -0.62 -36.70
N ASN A 76 -10.03 -0.16 -36.22
CA ASN A 76 -9.76 1.24 -35.88
C ASN A 76 -10.77 1.83 -34.87
N GLU A 77 -11.28 1.01 -33.96
CA GLU A 77 -12.21 1.39 -32.90
C GLU A 77 -11.56 2.34 -31.88
N ASN A 78 -12.35 3.21 -31.24
CA ASN A 78 -11.89 4.01 -30.11
C ASN A 78 -11.90 3.16 -28.83
N ILE A 79 -10.78 3.14 -28.10
CA ILE A 79 -10.64 2.40 -26.83
C ILE A 79 -10.48 3.39 -25.68
N LEU A 80 -11.31 3.23 -24.64
CA LEU A 80 -11.23 4.00 -23.42
C LEU A 80 -10.56 3.17 -22.32
N VAL A 81 -9.39 3.59 -21.88
CA VAL A 81 -8.69 3.01 -20.72
C VAL A 81 -9.24 3.67 -19.47
N TYR A 82 -9.92 2.89 -18.63
CA TYR A 82 -10.69 3.37 -17.48
C TYR A 82 -10.06 2.82 -16.20
N GLY A 83 -9.94 3.60 -15.14
CA GLY A 83 -9.51 3.06 -13.84
C GLY A 83 -9.91 3.92 -12.65
N ASP A 84 -9.61 3.45 -11.44
CA ASP A 84 -9.96 4.20 -10.22
C ASP A 84 -9.01 5.38 -9.94
N TYR A 85 -9.43 6.27 -9.05
CA TYR A 85 -8.74 7.53 -8.74
C TYR A 85 -7.56 7.42 -7.79
N ASP A 86 -7.23 6.22 -7.30
CA ASP A 86 -6.11 6.02 -6.39
C ASP A 86 -4.81 5.69 -7.15
N VAL A 87 -3.76 5.31 -6.43
CA VAL A 87 -2.44 5.10 -7.06
C VAL A 87 -2.45 3.85 -7.92
N ASP A 88 -3.11 2.77 -7.52
CA ASP A 88 -3.14 1.53 -8.31
C ASP A 88 -3.94 1.76 -9.60
N GLY A 89 -5.14 2.33 -9.50
CA GLY A 89 -5.96 2.70 -10.65
C GLY A 89 -5.28 3.68 -11.61
N THR A 90 -4.73 4.79 -11.11
CA THR A 90 -4.07 5.78 -11.98
C THR A 90 -2.79 5.25 -12.63
N THR A 91 -1.98 4.48 -11.91
CA THR A 91 -0.78 3.85 -12.51
C THR A 91 -1.17 2.75 -13.50
N ALA A 92 -2.23 1.98 -13.26
CA ALA A 92 -2.73 0.99 -14.20
C ALA A 92 -3.19 1.64 -15.51
N VAL A 93 -3.98 2.73 -15.42
CA VAL A 93 -4.42 3.50 -16.59
C VAL A 93 -3.24 4.07 -17.36
N SER A 94 -2.26 4.67 -16.68
CA SER A 94 -1.04 5.15 -17.33
C SER A 94 -0.26 4.03 -18.02
N LEU A 95 -0.13 2.86 -17.38
CA LEU A 95 0.58 1.70 -17.95
C LEU A 95 -0.08 1.23 -19.24
N MET A 96 -1.39 0.96 -19.18
CA MET A 96 -2.14 0.44 -20.32
C MET A 96 -2.23 1.46 -21.45
N ALA A 97 -2.51 2.73 -21.13
CA ALA A 97 -2.62 3.77 -22.14
C ALA A 97 -1.29 4.07 -22.82
N SER A 98 -0.18 4.14 -22.07
CA SER A 98 1.16 4.30 -22.65
C SER A 98 1.50 3.15 -23.58
N TYR A 99 1.25 1.91 -23.17
CA TYR A 99 1.52 0.73 -23.99
C TYR A 99 0.67 0.71 -25.26
N LEU A 100 -0.66 0.84 -25.14
CA LEU A 100 -1.57 0.77 -26.30
C LEU A 100 -1.31 1.89 -27.32
N ARG A 101 -0.91 3.09 -26.88
CA ARG A 101 -0.55 4.19 -27.79
C ARG A 101 0.64 3.89 -28.68
N THR A 102 1.48 2.90 -28.33
CA THR A 102 2.59 2.45 -29.20
C THR A 102 2.10 1.62 -30.40
N ILE A 103 0.90 1.04 -30.32
CA ILE A 103 0.35 0.13 -31.34
C ILE A 103 -0.99 0.61 -31.93
N HIS A 104 -1.68 1.56 -31.30
CA HIS A 104 -2.98 2.08 -31.74
C HIS A 104 -3.15 3.57 -31.37
N PRO A 105 -3.53 4.45 -32.30
CA PRO A 105 -3.67 5.89 -32.02
C PRO A 105 -4.93 6.28 -31.24
N ASN A 106 -6.03 5.52 -31.33
CA ASN A 106 -7.34 5.95 -30.80
C ASN A 106 -7.55 5.52 -29.35
N ILE A 107 -6.66 5.98 -28.46
CA ILE A 107 -6.65 5.65 -27.03
C ILE A 107 -6.90 6.89 -26.18
N ALA A 108 -8.00 6.88 -25.43
CA ALA A 108 -8.27 7.87 -24.39
C ALA A 108 -8.23 7.25 -23.00
N THR A 109 -8.12 8.11 -21.98
CA THR A 109 -8.08 7.71 -20.57
C THR A 109 -9.25 8.31 -19.82
N TYR A 110 -9.79 7.57 -18.86
CA TYR A 110 -10.85 8.03 -17.98
C TYR A 110 -10.58 7.61 -16.54
N ILE A 111 -10.74 8.56 -15.62
CA ILE A 111 -10.74 8.33 -14.19
C ILE A 111 -12.03 8.94 -13.66
N PRO A 112 -12.86 8.23 -12.87
CA PRO A 112 -14.08 8.79 -12.33
C PRO A 112 -13.78 9.87 -11.29
N ASP A 113 -14.66 10.87 -11.20
CA ASP A 113 -14.60 11.86 -10.13
C ASP A 113 -15.02 11.24 -8.79
N ARG A 114 -14.14 11.35 -7.79
CA ARG A 114 -14.34 10.76 -6.46
C ARG A 114 -15.61 11.25 -5.76
N TYR A 115 -16.04 12.47 -6.03
CA TYR A 115 -17.13 13.12 -5.33
C TYR A 115 -18.45 13.01 -6.09
N ASP A 116 -18.41 13.20 -7.40
CA ASP A 116 -19.58 13.20 -8.28
C ASP A 116 -19.99 11.78 -8.71
N GLU A 117 -19.02 10.91 -8.98
CA GLU A 117 -19.26 9.55 -9.50
C GLU A 117 -19.01 8.47 -8.44
N GLY A 118 -18.09 8.74 -7.52
CA GLY A 118 -17.68 7.78 -6.49
C GLY A 118 -16.66 6.76 -7.02
N TYR A 119 -16.60 5.62 -6.35
CA TYR A 119 -15.57 4.60 -6.59
C TYR A 119 -15.92 3.66 -7.75
N GLY A 120 -14.94 3.39 -8.61
CA GLY A 120 -15.02 2.41 -9.71
C GLY A 120 -15.91 2.84 -10.89
N VAL A 121 -16.38 1.86 -11.67
CA VAL A 121 -17.20 2.10 -12.87
C VAL A 121 -18.44 2.93 -12.52
N SER A 122 -18.73 3.94 -13.34
CA SER A 122 -19.84 4.88 -13.19
C SER A 122 -20.75 4.89 -14.43
N TYR A 123 -22.01 5.28 -14.27
CA TYR A 123 -22.92 5.49 -15.41
C TYR A 123 -22.45 6.65 -16.30
N LYS A 124 -22.00 7.76 -15.68
CA LYS A 124 -21.44 8.92 -16.38
C LYS A 124 -20.22 8.57 -17.24
N GLY A 125 -19.35 7.69 -16.76
CA GLY A 125 -18.21 7.22 -17.54
C GLY A 125 -18.59 6.34 -18.73
N ILE A 126 -19.67 5.56 -18.60
CA ILE A 126 -20.22 4.77 -19.71
C ILE A 126 -20.91 5.67 -20.73
N ASP A 127 -21.69 6.65 -20.28
CA ASP A 127 -22.32 7.64 -21.14
C ASP A 127 -21.26 8.46 -21.88
N PHE A 128 -20.19 8.87 -21.20
CA PHE A 128 -19.03 9.51 -21.84
C PHE A 128 -18.42 8.62 -22.94
N ALA A 129 -18.25 7.33 -22.68
CA ALA A 129 -17.72 6.41 -23.68
C ALA A 129 -18.64 6.33 -24.91
N HIS A 130 -19.93 6.14 -24.69
CA HIS A 130 -20.93 6.08 -25.76
C HIS A 130 -21.02 7.38 -26.56
N ASP A 131 -21.08 8.52 -25.89
CA ASP A 131 -21.24 9.85 -26.50
C ASP A 131 -20.01 10.29 -27.31
N ASN A 132 -18.86 9.62 -27.12
CA ASN A 132 -17.60 9.88 -27.81
C ASN A 132 -17.15 8.67 -28.68
N ASP A 133 -18.10 7.83 -29.10
CA ASP A 133 -17.89 6.72 -30.03
C ASP A 133 -16.85 5.67 -29.56
N PHE A 134 -16.67 5.51 -28.25
CA PHE A 134 -15.87 4.41 -27.69
C PHE A 134 -16.69 3.12 -27.69
N THR A 135 -16.18 2.09 -28.37
CA THR A 135 -16.84 0.77 -28.44
C THR A 135 -16.26 -0.24 -27.46
N LEU A 136 -15.13 0.09 -26.82
CA LEU A 136 -14.45 -0.76 -25.85
C LEU A 136 -13.94 0.06 -24.67
N ILE A 137 -14.32 -0.36 -23.46
CA ILE A 137 -13.71 0.07 -22.20
C ILE A 137 -12.80 -1.04 -21.67
N ILE A 138 -11.55 -0.69 -21.38
CA ILE A 138 -10.62 -1.52 -20.60
C ILE A 138 -10.58 -0.94 -19.19
N ALA A 139 -11.35 -1.53 -18.28
CA ALA A 139 -11.41 -1.12 -16.89
C ALA A 139 -10.27 -1.77 -16.09
N LEU A 140 -9.52 -0.96 -15.35
CA LEU A 140 -8.36 -1.35 -14.57
C LEU A 140 -8.58 -0.99 -13.10
N ASP A 141 -8.20 -1.91 -12.20
CA ASP A 141 -8.35 -1.76 -10.75
C ASP A 141 -9.81 -1.51 -10.28
N CYS A 142 -10.78 -1.82 -11.14
CA CYS A 142 -12.19 -1.70 -10.82
C CYS A 142 -13.03 -2.57 -11.75
N GLY A 143 -14.29 -2.75 -11.39
CA GLY A 143 -15.30 -3.34 -12.27
C GLY A 143 -15.77 -4.74 -11.89
N ILE A 144 -15.06 -5.51 -11.04
CA ILE A 144 -15.46 -6.90 -10.73
C ILE A 144 -16.83 -7.03 -10.04
N LYS A 145 -17.34 -5.93 -9.48
CA LYS A 145 -18.68 -5.85 -8.86
C LYS A 145 -19.68 -4.98 -9.65
N ALA A 146 -19.30 -4.47 -10.82
CA ALA A 146 -20.08 -3.52 -11.60
C ALA A 146 -21.14 -4.20 -12.50
N ILE A 147 -21.95 -5.11 -11.94
CA ILE A 147 -22.88 -5.98 -12.70
C ILE A 147 -23.87 -5.14 -13.53
N GLU A 148 -24.61 -4.25 -12.88
CA GLU A 148 -25.63 -3.41 -13.53
C GLU A 148 -25.01 -2.46 -14.55
N LYS A 149 -23.86 -1.88 -14.23
CA LYS A 149 -23.19 -0.89 -15.09
C LYS A 149 -22.63 -1.53 -16.36
N VAL A 150 -22.05 -2.73 -16.26
CA VAL A 150 -21.59 -3.47 -17.44
C VAL A 150 -22.77 -3.92 -18.31
N ALA A 151 -23.92 -4.26 -17.70
CA ALA A 151 -25.14 -4.54 -18.47
C ALA A 151 -25.63 -3.29 -19.22
N TYR A 152 -25.66 -2.13 -18.54
CA TYR A 152 -26.00 -0.84 -19.15
C TYR A 152 -25.06 -0.46 -20.29
N ALA A 153 -23.74 -0.63 -20.12
CA ALA A 153 -22.76 -0.39 -21.18
C ALA A 153 -23.02 -1.26 -22.41
N LYS A 154 -23.39 -2.52 -22.21
CA LYS A 154 -23.75 -3.42 -23.30
C LYS A 154 -24.99 -2.97 -24.06
N GLU A 155 -26.00 -2.45 -23.37
CA GLU A 155 -27.18 -1.84 -24.01
C GLU A 155 -26.82 -0.62 -24.87
N LYS A 156 -25.77 0.11 -24.47
CA LYS A 156 -25.20 1.25 -25.20
C LYS A 156 -24.21 0.84 -26.31
N GLY A 157 -23.98 -0.45 -26.53
CA GLY A 157 -23.04 -0.95 -27.53
C GLY A 157 -21.56 -0.81 -27.13
N VAL A 158 -21.26 -0.66 -25.84
CA VAL A 158 -19.91 -0.52 -25.30
C VAL A 158 -19.49 -1.81 -24.61
N ASP A 159 -18.46 -2.46 -25.16
CA ASP A 159 -17.89 -3.67 -24.57
C ASP A 159 -16.98 -3.35 -23.38
N PHE A 160 -16.84 -4.32 -22.47
CA PHE A 160 -15.93 -4.24 -21.33
C PHE A 160 -14.91 -5.36 -21.34
N ILE A 161 -13.65 -5.01 -21.08
CA ILE A 161 -12.62 -5.89 -20.52
C ILE A 161 -12.32 -5.37 -19.12
N ILE A 162 -12.38 -6.25 -18.13
CA ILE A 162 -12.16 -5.88 -16.72
C ILE A 162 -10.85 -6.52 -16.27
N CYS A 163 -9.89 -5.71 -15.83
CA CYS A 163 -8.66 -6.12 -15.16
C CYS A 163 -8.72 -5.66 -13.72
N ASP A 164 -9.00 -6.58 -12.80
CA ASP A 164 -9.28 -6.25 -11.40
C ASP A 164 -8.64 -7.29 -10.48
N HIS A 165 -8.38 -6.90 -9.24
CA HIS A 165 -7.79 -7.73 -8.21
C HIS A 165 -8.61 -7.77 -6.92
N HIS A 166 -9.73 -7.04 -6.86
CA HIS A 166 -10.66 -7.09 -5.75
C HIS A 166 -11.33 -8.46 -5.64
N LYS A 167 -11.83 -8.78 -4.44
CA LYS A 167 -12.57 -10.04 -4.21
C LYS A 167 -13.87 -10.03 -5.04
N PRO A 168 -14.09 -11.03 -5.91
CA PRO A 168 -15.33 -11.17 -6.65
C PRO A 168 -16.55 -11.33 -5.74
N GLY A 169 -17.71 -10.89 -6.24
CA GLY A 169 -19.00 -11.19 -5.61
C GLY A 169 -19.45 -12.64 -5.88
N LYS A 170 -20.63 -13.01 -5.39
CA LYS A 170 -21.28 -14.28 -5.75
C LYS A 170 -21.56 -14.36 -7.25
N GLU A 171 -21.94 -13.22 -7.82
CA GLU A 171 -22.08 -13.00 -9.25
C GLU A 171 -21.02 -12.01 -9.71
N ILE A 172 -20.59 -12.15 -10.97
CA ILE A 172 -19.66 -11.24 -11.63
C ILE A 172 -20.30 -10.67 -12.91
N PRO A 173 -19.87 -9.49 -13.38
CA PRO A 173 -20.43 -8.86 -14.57
C PRO A 173 -20.31 -9.73 -15.82
N LYS A 174 -21.19 -9.50 -16.79
CA LYS A 174 -21.15 -10.17 -18.10
C LYS A 174 -20.33 -9.37 -19.13
N ALA A 175 -19.09 -9.05 -18.77
CA ALA A 175 -18.11 -8.41 -19.64
C ALA A 175 -17.59 -9.39 -20.72
N VAL A 176 -16.91 -8.88 -21.76
CA VAL A 176 -16.28 -9.72 -22.80
C VAL A 176 -15.17 -10.59 -22.21
N ALA A 177 -14.39 -10.02 -21.29
CA ALA A 177 -13.36 -10.73 -20.55
C ALA A 177 -13.20 -10.13 -19.14
N ILE A 178 -12.92 -10.99 -18.14
CA ILE A 178 -12.64 -10.56 -16.77
C ILE A 178 -11.33 -11.19 -16.30
N LEU A 179 -10.25 -10.41 -16.32
CA LEU A 179 -8.94 -10.76 -15.82
C LEU A 179 -8.91 -10.45 -14.32
N ASN A 180 -9.08 -11.47 -13.49
CA ASN A 180 -8.93 -11.35 -12.05
C ASN A 180 -8.44 -12.68 -11.48
N PRO A 181 -7.24 -12.74 -10.87
CA PRO A 181 -6.67 -13.99 -10.39
C PRO A 181 -7.47 -14.58 -9.22
N LYS A 182 -8.23 -13.77 -8.46
CA LYS A 182 -9.06 -14.19 -7.32
C LYS A 182 -10.43 -14.74 -7.71
N ARG A 183 -10.74 -14.83 -9.01
CA ARG A 183 -11.90 -15.59 -9.51
C ARG A 183 -11.81 -17.05 -9.07
N VAL A 184 -12.96 -17.62 -8.70
CA VAL A 184 -13.07 -19.01 -8.27
C VAL A 184 -12.70 -19.99 -9.40
N ASP A 185 -12.96 -19.61 -10.66
CA ASP A 185 -12.69 -20.41 -11.86
C ASP A 185 -11.36 -20.04 -12.56
N CYS A 186 -10.47 -19.32 -11.89
CA CYS A 186 -9.19 -18.89 -12.44
C CYS A 186 -8.04 -19.66 -11.80
N ASP A 187 -7.29 -20.42 -12.60
CA ASP A 187 -6.16 -21.24 -12.15
C ASP A 187 -4.83 -20.48 -12.09
N TYR A 188 -4.84 -19.16 -12.34
CA TYR A 188 -3.63 -18.35 -12.32
C TYR A 188 -2.87 -18.51 -10.98
N PRO A 189 -1.57 -18.88 -10.97
CA PRO A 189 -0.93 -19.37 -9.74
C PRO A 189 -0.79 -18.32 -8.62
N TYR A 190 -0.66 -17.05 -8.96
CA TYR A 190 -0.42 -15.98 -8.00
C TYR A 190 -1.64 -15.06 -7.84
N LYS A 191 -2.23 -15.05 -6.64
CA LYS A 191 -3.54 -14.42 -6.37
C LYS A 191 -3.48 -12.95 -5.95
N GLU A 192 -2.30 -12.45 -5.65
CA GLU A 192 -2.12 -11.18 -4.92
C GLU A 192 -1.60 -10.03 -5.80
N LEU A 193 -1.71 -10.14 -7.13
CA LEU A 193 -1.43 -9.00 -8.02
C LEU A 193 -2.30 -7.80 -7.62
N CYS A 194 -1.77 -6.58 -7.78
CA CYS A 194 -2.58 -5.35 -7.74
C CYS A 194 -3.25 -5.11 -9.11
N GLY A 195 -4.17 -4.16 -9.23
CA GLY A 195 -4.86 -3.83 -10.48
C GLY A 195 -3.90 -3.50 -11.63
N CYS A 196 -2.88 -2.66 -11.36
CA CYS A 196 -1.78 -2.37 -12.29
C CYS A 196 -0.95 -3.62 -12.63
N GLY A 197 -0.77 -4.54 -11.67
CA GLY A 197 -0.13 -5.84 -11.89
C GLY A 197 -0.92 -6.73 -12.84
N VAL A 198 -2.26 -6.76 -12.74
CA VAL A 198 -3.12 -7.46 -13.71
C VAL A 198 -3.04 -6.79 -15.09
N GLY A 199 -3.07 -5.45 -15.14
CA GLY A 199 -2.83 -4.68 -16.36
C GLY A 199 -1.48 -5.01 -17.01
N PHE A 200 -0.44 -5.17 -16.21
CA PHE A 200 0.88 -5.60 -16.68
C PHE A 200 0.85 -6.99 -17.33
N LYS A 201 0.12 -7.96 -16.75
CA LYS A 201 -0.06 -9.28 -17.38
C LYS A 201 -0.81 -9.20 -18.71
N LEU A 202 -1.76 -8.28 -18.86
CA LEU A 202 -2.46 -8.06 -20.13
C LEU A 202 -1.51 -7.48 -21.20
N ILE A 203 -0.72 -6.45 -20.88
CA ILE A 203 0.28 -5.95 -21.85
C ILE A 203 1.37 -6.98 -22.13
N GLN A 204 1.67 -7.88 -21.19
CA GLN A 204 2.57 -9.01 -21.43
C GLN A 204 2.01 -9.94 -22.51
N SER A 205 0.72 -10.29 -22.45
CA SER A 205 0.08 -11.13 -23.47
C SER A 205 -0.01 -10.46 -24.84
N LEU A 206 -0.29 -9.14 -24.87
CA LEU A 206 -0.24 -8.34 -26.09
C LEU A 206 1.19 -8.28 -26.64
N GLY A 207 2.18 -8.05 -25.79
CA GLY A 207 3.58 -8.01 -26.19
C GLY A 207 4.04 -9.32 -26.83
N LEU A 208 3.68 -10.46 -26.24
CA LEU A 208 3.94 -11.77 -26.85
C LEU A 208 3.34 -11.90 -28.27
N LYS A 209 2.14 -11.33 -28.51
CA LYS A 209 1.53 -11.29 -29.84
C LYS A 209 2.29 -10.41 -30.83
N TYR A 210 2.88 -9.33 -30.36
CA TYR A 210 3.71 -8.41 -31.15
C TYR A 210 5.22 -8.78 -31.13
N ASN A 211 5.57 -10.01 -30.72
CA ASN A 211 6.95 -10.52 -30.62
C ASN A 211 7.86 -9.71 -29.68
N GLN A 212 7.29 -9.06 -28.68
CA GLN A 212 8.01 -8.43 -27.59
C GLN A 212 8.33 -9.44 -26.49
N THR A 213 9.46 -9.23 -25.83
CA THR A 213 9.95 -9.96 -24.68
C THR A 213 9.56 -9.25 -23.38
N ILE A 214 9.83 -9.88 -22.24
CA ILE A 214 9.56 -9.24 -20.94
C ILE A 214 10.48 -8.04 -20.69
N GLU A 215 11.68 -8.06 -21.28
CA GLU A 215 12.65 -6.98 -21.24
C GLU A 215 12.13 -5.72 -21.96
N ASP A 216 11.39 -5.87 -23.06
CA ASP A 216 10.77 -4.75 -23.78
C ASP A 216 9.67 -4.07 -22.94
N LEU A 217 9.12 -4.77 -21.95
CA LEU A 217 8.10 -4.27 -21.04
C LEU A 217 8.68 -3.78 -19.70
N ALA A 218 9.99 -3.86 -19.51
CA ALA A 218 10.64 -3.51 -18.25
C ALA A 218 10.43 -2.04 -17.87
N GLU A 219 10.32 -1.13 -18.84
CA GLU A 219 10.09 0.30 -18.60
C GLU A 219 8.78 0.61 -17.85
N TYR A 220 7.79 -0.29 -17.93
CA TYR A 220 6.50 -0.13 -17.25
C TYR A 220 6.55 -0.55 -15.77
N LEU A 221 7.63 -1.22 -15.34
CA LEU A 221 7.73 -1.75 -13.98
C LEU A 221 7.87 -0.66 -12.91
N ASP A 222 8.22 0.57 -13.28
CA ASP A 222 8.19 1.70 -12.35
C ASP A 222 6.77 2.03 -11.86
N LEU A 223 5.77 1.92 -12.75
CA LEU A 223 4.35 2.02 -12.40
C LEU A 223 3.90 0.81 -11.57
N VAL A 224 4.27 -0.40 -11.99
CA VAL A 224 3.87 -1.64 -11.30
C VAL A 224 4.41 -1.67 -9.87
N ALA A 225 5.68 -1.32 -9.66
CA ALA A 225 6.26 -1.25 -8.33
C ALA A 225 5.63 -0.13 -7.48
N THR A 226 5.29 1.00 -8.11
CA THR A 226 4.58 2.10 -7.42
C THR A 226 3.20 1.66 -6.96
N ALA A 227 2.47 0.93 -7.82
CA ALA A 227 1.16 0.37 -7.51
C ALA A 227 1.22 -0.66 -6.38
N ILE A 228 2.10 -1.67 -6.50
CA ILE A 228 2.30 -2.71 -5.48
C ILE A 228 2.62 -2.09 -4.12
N ALA A 229 3.49 -1.07 -4.10
CA ALA A 229 3.86 -0.37 -2.89
C ALA A 229 2.67 0.40 -2.29
N ALA A 230 1.94 1.15 -3.12
CA ALA A 230 0.85 2.03 -2.69
C ALA A 230 -0.41 1.29 -2.25
N ASP A 231 -0.72 0.17 -2.89
CA ASP A 231 -1.88 -0.67 -2.57
C ASP A 231 -1.60 -1.67 -1.43
N ILE A 232 -0.35 -1.73 -0.96
CA ILE A 232 0.04 -2.51 0.23
C ILE A 232 -0.30 -4.01 0.02
N VAL A 233 -0.18 -4.49 -1.21
CA VAL A 233 -0.31 -5.92 -1.52
C VAL A 233 0.93 -6.70 -1.06
N PRO A 234 0.81 -8.02 -0.81
CA PRO A 234 1.94 -8.87 -0.46
C PRO A 234 3.12 -8.75 -1.44
N ILE A 235 4.33 -8.50 -0.92
CA ILE A 235 5.59 -8.50 -1.71
C ILE A 235 6.21 -9.90 -1.65
N THR A 236 5.50 -10.85 -2.25
CA THR A 236 5.88 -12.27 -2.42
C THR A 236 5.65 -12.67 -3.87
N GLY A 237 6.01 -13.90 -4.27
CA GLY A 237 5.75 -14.42 -5.62
C GLY A 237 6.11 -13.44 -6.73
N GLU A 238 5.18 -13.21 -7.66
CA GLU A 238 5.38 -12.27 -8.77
C GLU A 238 5.51 -10.81 -8.32
N ASN A 239 4.75 -10.35 -7.31
CA ASN A 239 4.88 -8.98 -6.82
C ASN A 239 6.30 -8.68 -6.32
N ARG A 240 6.98 -9.67 -5.71
CA ARG A 240 8.38 -9.49 -5.30
C ARG A 240 9.30 -9.28 -6.50
N ILE A 241 9.12 -10.07 -7.56
CA ILE A 241 9.90 -9.95 -8.80
C ILE A 241 9.63 -8.59 -9.45
N LEU A 242 8.37 -8.25 -9.66
CA LEU A 242 7.94 -6.98 -10.28
C LEU A 242 8.40 -5.77 -9.46
N THR A 243 8.31 -5.82 -8.14
CA THR A 243 8.81 -4.75 -7.27
C THR A 243 10.33 -4.63 -7.31
N TYR A 244 11.06 -5.75 -7.33
CA TYR A 244 12.52 -5.75 -7.40
C TYR A 244 13.00 -5.01 -8.65
N TYR A 245 12.51 -5.42 -9.82
CA TYR A 245 12.90 -4.81 -11.09
C TYR A 245 12.31 -3.40 -11.26
N GLY A 246 11.09 -3.15 -10.79
CA GLY A 246 10.51 -1.81 -10.83
C GLY A 246 11.25 -0.80 -9.96
N LEU A 247 11.79 -1.21 -8.81
CA LEU A 247 12.71 -0.37 -8.04
C LEU A 247 14.03 -0.14 -8.77
N GLU A 248 14.55 -1.10 -9.53
CA GLU A 248 15.72 -0.87 -10.39
C GLU A 248 15.42 0.21 -11.45
N VAL A 249 14.24 0.16 -12.09
CA VAL A 249 13.79 1.20 -13.03
C VAL A 249 13.67 2.56 -12.34
N ILE A 250 12.95 2.64 -11.20
CA ILE A 250 12.77 3.89 -10.43
C ILE A 250 14.11 4.53 -10.07
N ASN A 251 15.12 3.74 -9.74
CA ASN A 251 16.42 4.22 -9.29
C ASN A 251 17.41 4.52 -10.42
N SER A 252 17.16 4.05 -11.65
CA SER A 252 18.09 4.18 -12.77
C SER A 252 17.56 5.12 -13.85
N ASN A 253 16.41 4.78 -14.44
CA ASN A 253 15.79 5.53 -15.53
C ASN A 253 14.26 5.45 -15.45
N PRO A 254 13.64 6.08 -14.43
CA PRO A 254 12.18 6.17 -14.36
C PRO A 254 11.63 7.03 -15.50
N ARG A 255 10.35 6.83 -15.82
CA ARG A 255 9.61 7.78 -16.66
C ARG A 255 9.65 9.21 -16.11
N ASN A 256 9.44 10.18 -16.99
CA ASN A 256 9.55 11.60 -16.66
C ASN A 256 8.66 12.01 -15.47
N GLY A 257 7.43 11.51 -15.40
CA GLY A 257 6.53 11.79 -14.28
C GLY A 257 7.12 11.40 -12.92
N ILE A 258 7.62 10.16 -12.78
CA ILE A 258 8.26 9.71 -11.55
C ILE A 258 9.56 10.47 -11.31
N LYS A 259 10.37 10.66 -12.35
CA LYS A 259 11.62 11.44 -12.29
C LYS A 259 11.40 12.85 -11.76
N ALA A 260 10.34 13.53 -12.20
CA ALA A 260 9.97 14.87 -11.75
C ALA A 260 9.58 14.88 -10.26
N LEU A 261 8.82 13.89 -9.79
CA LEU A 261 8.43 13.76 -8.38
C LEU A 261 9.62 13.54 -7.44
N ILE A 262 10.66 12.84 -7.91
CA ILE A 262 11.84 12.49 -7.09
C ILE A 262 13.02 13.45 -7.27
N ASN A 263 12.97 14.38 -8.23
CA ASN A 263 14.08 15.29 -8.59
C ASN A 263 14.64 16.09 -7.39
N LYS A 264 13.80 16.40 -6.40
CA LYS A 264 14.19 17.16 -5.19
C LYS A 264 14.68 16.27 -4.04
N LEU A 265 14.71 14.95 -4.19
CA LEU A 265 15.14 14.02 -3.15
C LEU A 265 16.66 13.91 -3.12
N ASN A 266 17.26 14.25 -1.99
CA ASN A 266 18.68 14.01 -1.75
C ASN A 266 18.92 12.57 -1.23
N LYS A 267 18.45 11.57 -1.98
CA LYS A 267 18.63 10.15 -1.65
C LYS A 267 19.06 9.38 -2.89
N LYS A 268 20.16 8.62 -2.75
CA LYS A 268 20.75 7.86 -3.87
C LYS A 268 19.92 6.67 -4.33
N GLN A 269 19.24 6.01 -3.39
CA GLN A 269 18.48 4.80 -3.67
C GLN A 269 17.16 4.84 -2.90
N LEU A 270 16.06 4.75 -3.63
CA LEU A 270 14.70 4.64 -3.14
C LEU A 270 14.36 3.17 -2.91
N THR A 271 13.75 2.91 -1.76
CA THR A 271 13.18 1.64 -1.32
C THR A 271 11.66 1.67 -1.46
N VAL A 272 10.98 0.54 -1.26
CA VAL A 272 9.50 0.49 -1.17
C VAL A 272 8.97 1.54 -0.20
N THR A 273 9.59 1.68 0.98
CA THR A 273 9.23 2.70 1.97
C THR A 273 9.27 4.10 1.37
N ASP A 274 10.31 4.44 0.61
CA ASP A 274 10.40 5.76 -0.01
C ASP A 274 9.33 5.97 -1.07
N VAL A 275 9.01 4.95 -1.86
CA VAL A 275 7.90 4.98 -2.84
C VAL A 275 6.57 5.25 -2.13
N VAL A 276 6.27 4.52 -1.05
CA VAL A 276 5.04 4.66 -0.25
C VAL A 276 4.91 6.03 0.42
N PHE A 277 6.01 6.60 0.92
CA PHE A 277 5.97 7.87 1.67
C PHE A 277 6.28 9.10 0.82
N THR A 278 6.74 8.92 -0.42
CA THR A 278 7.15 10.02 -1.28
C THR A 278 6.37 10.07 -2.59
N ILE A 279 6.40 9.02 -3.39
CA ILE A 279 5.78 9.02 -4.72
C ILE A 279 4.26 8.83 -4.59
N ALA A 280 3.84 7.74 -3.95
CA ALA A 280 2.43 7.39 -3.80
C ALA A 280 1.55 8.50 -3.19
N PRO A 281 1.96 9.23 -2.13
CA PRO A 281 1.11 10.24 -1.52
C PRO A 281 0.91 11.47 -2.41
N ARG A 282 1.83 11.73 -3.35
CA ARG A 282 1.71 12.82 -4.33
C ARG A 282 0.70 12.44 -5.41
N ILE A 283 0.86 11.25 -5.99
CA ILE A 283 -0.09 10.70 -6.96
C ILE A 283 -1.52 10.67 -6.36
N ASN A 284 -1.67 10.13 -5.15
CA ASN A 284 -2.98 10.06 -4.48
C ASN A 284 -3.55 11.44 -4.10
N ALA A 285 -2.70 12.47 -3.91
CA ALA A 285 -3.17 13.82 -3.62
C ALA A 285 -3.94 14.43 -4.78
N ALA A 286 -3.58 14.10 -6.03
CA ALA A 286 -4.31 14.55 -7.22
C ALA A 286 -5.79 14.11 -7.16
N GLY A 287 -6.07 12.83 -6.95
CA GLY A 287 -7.44 12.30 -6.82
C GLY A 287 -8.15 12.68 -5.51
N ARG A 288 -7.43 13.13 -4.48
CA ARG A 288 -8.02 13.58 -3.20
C ARG A 288 -8.48 15.03 -3.25
N ILE A 289 -7.71 15.90 -3.90
CA ILE A 289 -7.90 17.36 -3.86
C ILE A 289 -8.51 17.89 -5.16
N LYS A 290 -8.16 17.28 -6.29
CA LYS A 290 -8.67 17.62 -7.62
C LYS A 290 -9.22 16.36 -8.28
N HIS A 291 -8.64 15.96 -9.40
CA HIS A 291 -9.08 14.84 -10.22
C HIS A 291 -7.92 13.88 -10.47
N GLY A 292 -8.18 12.57 -10.53
CA GLY A 292 -7.12 11.57 -10.74
C GLY A 292 -6.44 11.67 -12.12
N ASN A 293 -7.09 12.28 -13.12
CA ASN A 293 -6.48 12.53 -14.43
C ASN A 293 -5.17 13.31 -14.39
N TYR A 294 -4.97 14.21 -13.42
CA TYR A 294 -3.69 14.93 -13.28
C TYR A 294 -2.52 13.98 -12.99
N ALA A 295 -2.78 12.88 -12.26
CA ALA A 295 -1.76 11.85 -12.05
C ALA A 295 -1.49 11.07 -13.34
N VAL A 296 -2.54 10.73 -14.11
CA VAL A 296 -2.39 10.02 -15.39
C VAL A 296 -1.61 10.86 -16.39
N GLU A 297 -1.91 12.17 -16.49
CA GLU A 297 -1.19 13.14 -17.32
C GLU A 297 0.30 13.16 -16.96
N LEU A 298 0.63 13.36 -15.68
CA LEU A 298 2.02 13.32 -15.21
C LEU A 298 2.74 12.02 -15.59
N LEU A 299 2.11 10.88 -15.33
CA LEU A 299 2.71 9.56 -15.49
C LEU A 299 2.78 9.09 -16.95
N THR A 300 2.14 9.81 -17.88
CA THR A 300 2.17 9.53 -19.32
C THR A 300 2.87 10.64 -20.12
N GLU A 301 3.42 11.66 -19.45
CA GLU A 301 4.13 12.77 -20.09
C GLU A 301 5.52 12.35 -20.62
N PHE A 302 5.80 12.75 -21.87
CA PHE A 302 7.03 12.45 -22.61
C PHE A 302 8.05 13.58 -22.56
N ASP A 303 7.64 14.81 -22.26
CA ASP A 303 8.53 15.95 -22.09
C ASP A 303 8.88 16.17 -20.60
N PHE A 304 10.17 16.21 -20.28
CA PHE A 304 10.60 16.29 -18.89
C PHE A 304 10.31 17.65 -18.25
N ASP A 305 10.42 18.74 -19.00
CA ASP A 305 10.15 20.08 -18.49
C ASP A 305 8.66 20.26 -18.19
N THR A 306 7.79 19.78 -19.08
CA THR A 306 6.33 19.71 -18.86
C THR A 306 6.00 18.83 -17.65
N ALA A 307 6.65 17.66 -17.50
CA ALA A 307 6.46 16.80 -16.33
C ALA A 307 6.86 17.50 -15.01
N ILE A 308 7.86 18.39 -15.01
CA ILE A 308 8.22 19.20 -13.84
C ILE A 308 7.08 20.17 -13.48
N GLU A 309 6.48 20.84 -14.46
CA GLU A 309 5.36 21.75 -14.24
C GLU A 309 4.16 21.02 -13.63
N VAL A 310 3.76 19.89 -14.23
CA VAL A 310 2.65 19.06 -13.72
C VAL A 310 2.98 18.51 -12.31
N ALA A 311 4.22 18.08 -12.07
CA ALA A 311 4.65 17.60 -10.76
C ALA A 311 4.61 18.69 -9.68
N ASN A 312 4.91 19.95 -10.02
CA ASN A 312 4.79 21.07 -9.09
C ASN A 312 3.33 21.34 -8.71
N ASN A 313 2.39 21.23 -9.65
CA ASN A 313 0.95 21.32 -9.36
C ASN A 313 0.51 20.20 -8.40
N ILE A 314 0.98 18.97 -8.63
CA ILE A 314 0.70 17.83 -7.74
C ILE A 314 1.34 18.01 -6.36
N GLU A 315 2.53 18.61 -6.26
CA GLU A 315 3.13 18.96 -4.97
C GLU A 315 2.30 19.99 -4.21
N GLN A 316 1.68 20.95 -4.91
CA GLN A 316 0.75 21.89 -4.28
C GLN A 316 -0.46 21.15 -3.71
N PHE A 317 -1.09 20.25 -4.47
CA PHE A 317 -2.20 19.43 -3.97
C PHE A 317 -1.79 18.58 -2.76
N ASN A 318 -0.59 18.01 -2.78
CA ASN A 318 -0.04 17.26 -1.66
C ASN A 318 0.17 18.13 -0.42
N SER A 319 0.63 19.37 -0.61
CA SER A 319 0.83 20.35 0.45
C SER A 319 -0.50 20.80 1.05
N ASP A 320 -1.48 21.17 0.22
CA ASP A 320 -2.84 21.54 0.65
C ASP A 320 -3.49 20.39 1.44
N ARG A 321 -3.36 19.16 0.92
CA ARG A 321 -3.84 17.95 1.61
C ARG A 321 -3.20 17.79 2.98
N LYS A 322 -1.88 18.01 3.12
CA LYS A 322 -1.17 17.89 4.41
C LYS A 322 -1.60 18.97 5.41
N VAL A 323 -1.88 20.18 4.93
CA VAL A 323 -2.39 21.28 5.77
C VAL A 323 -3.76 20.91 6.32
N LEU A 324 -4.69 20.48 5.46
CA LEU A 324 -6.03 20.02 5.86
C LEU A 324 -5.95 18.82 6.82
N ASP A 325 -5.11 17.83 6.50
CA ASP A 325 -4.90 16.65 7.33
C ASP A 325 -4.43 17.04 8.74
N LYS A 326 -3.48 17.98 8.86
CA LYS A 326 -3.02 18.48 10.15
C LYS A 326 -4.12 19.22 10.92
N SER A 327 -4.79 20.20 10.29
CA SER A 327 -5.81 20.99 10.99
C SER A 327 -6.98 20.14 11.46
N ILE A 328 -7.49 19.25 10.59
CA ILE A 328 -8.60 18.34 10.92
C ILE A 328 -8.20 17.36 12.02
N THR A 329 -6.96 16.87 12.02
CA THR A 329 -6.46 16.00 13.11
C THR A 329 -6.45 16.75 14.45
N GLU A 330 -5.96 17.98 14.48
CA GLU A 330 -5.92 18.81 15.70
C GLU A 330 -7.34 19.09 16.24
N GLU A 331 -8.27 19.45 15.36
CA GLU A 331 -9.68 19.65 15.71
C GLU A 331 -10.34 18.38 16.24
N ALA A 332 -10.13 17.24 15.58
CA ALA A 332 -10.66 15.96 16.01
C ALA A 332 -10.12 15.54 17.38
N LEU A 333 -8.81 15.71 17.63
CA LEU A 333 -8.20 15.45 18.94
C LEU A 333 -8.79 16.36 20.03
N GLN A 334 -9.06 17.63 19.71
CA GLN A 334 -9.68 18.56 20.65
C GLN A 334 -11.14 18.18 20.94
N GLN A 335 -11.89 17.72 19.93
CA GLN A 335 -13.26 17.25 20.10
C GLN A 335 -13.33 16.05 21.08
N ILE A 336 -12.42 15.08 20.95
CA ILE A 336 -12.35 13.92 21.86
C ILE A 336 -12.15 14.36 23.32
N LYS A 337 -11.22 15.29 23.56
CA LYS A 337 -10.95 15.85 24.90
C LYS A 337 -12.12 16.63 25.46
N ASN A 338 -12.72 17.50 24.64
CA ASN A 338 -13.86 18.32 25.05
C ASN A 338 -15.08 17.47 25.44
N ASN A 339 -15.28 16.36 24.73
CA ASN A 339 -16.36 15.41 25.00
C ASN A 339 -16.04 14.43 26.13
N LYS A 340 -14.80 14.41 26.65
CA LYS A 340 -14.31 13.44 27.64
C LYS A 340 -14.41 12.00 27.15
N GLU A 341 -14.02 11.78 25.90
CA GLU A 341 -14.10 10.49 25.21
C GLU A 341 -12.72 9.80 25.11
N GLU A 342 -11.74 10.24 25.91
CA GLU A 342 -10.38 9.68 25.90
C GLU A 342 -10.35 8.20 26.33
N ASP A 343 -11.23 7.79 27.24
CA ASP A 343 -11.27 6.43 27.81
C ASP A 343 -12.23 5.46 27.07
N ASN A 344 -12.84 5.90 25.97
CA ASN A 344 -13.73 5.06 25.17
C ASN A 344 -13.00 3.93 24.43
N TYR A 345 -13.75 2.93 23.98
CA TYR A 345 -13.24 1.83 23.15
C TYR A 345 -13.20 2.21 21.67
N THR A 346 -13.82 3.33 21.31
CA THR A 346 -13.85 3.86 19.94
C THR A 346 -13.54 5.36 19.89
N THR A 347 -13.08 5.83 18.74
CA THR A 347 -13.01 7.25 18.41
C THR A 347 -14.05 7.55 17.35
N ILE A 348 -15.05 8.40 17.67
CA ILE A 348 -16.05 8.82 16.69
C ILE A 348 -16.19 10.34 16.74
N VAL A 349 -15.74 10.98 15.67
CA VAL A 349 -15.63 12.43 15.55
C VAL A 349 -16.36 12.94 14.30
N TYR A 350 -16.87 14.16 14.36
CA TYR A 350 -17.64 14.79 13.29
C TYR A 350 -17.46 16.30 13.27
N ASP A 351 -17.26 16.84 12.07
CA ASP A 351 -17.48 18.24 11.74
C ASP A 351 -18.00 18.36 10.31
N GLU A 352 -18.91 19.30 10.04
CA GLU A 352 -19.50 19.47 8.71
C GLU A 352 -18.54 20.11 7.69
N ASN A 353 -17.48 20.76 8.15
CA ASN A 353 -16.51 21.47 7.31
C ASN A 353 -15.28 20.62 6.95
N TRP A 354 -15.16 19.41 7.49
CA TRP A 354 -14.02 18.55 7.21
C TRP A 354 -14.01 18.03 5.78
N HIS A 355 -12.86 18.09 5.12
CA HIS A 355 -12.76 17.70 3.72
C HIS A 355 -12.90 16.18 3.54
N LYS A 356 -13.92 15.74 2.80
CA LYS A 356 -14.23 14.30 2.56
C LYS A 356 -13.05 13.49 2.01
N GLY A 357 -12.19 14.08 1.18
CA GLY A 357 -10.98 13.40 0.67
C GLY A 357 -9.90 13.12 1.73
N VAL A 358 -10.00 13.70 2.93
CA VAL A 358 -8.97 13.70 3.98
C VAL A 358 -9.38 12.91 5.23
N ILE A 359 -10.67 12.76 5.52
CA ILE A 359 -11.19 12.10 6.74
C ILE A 359 -10.62 10.69 6.97
N GLY A 360 -10.33 9.93 5.90
CA GLY A 360 -9.73 8.60 6.01
C GLY A 360 -8.26 8.60 6.47
N ILE A 361 -7.53 9.68 6.20
CA ILE A 361 -6.15 9.87 6.68
C ILE A 361 -6.16 10.27 8.15
N VAL A 362 -7.09 11.18 8.51
CA VAL A 362 -7.30 11.60 9.89
C VAL A 362 -7.69 10.40 10.76
N ALA A 363 -8.56 9.52 10.27
CA ALA A 363 -8.92 8.29 10.97
C ALA A 363 -7.68 7.44 11.32
N SER A 364 -6.74 7.29 10.38
CA SER A 364 -5.47 6.57 10.65
C SER A 364 -4.59 7.29 11.69
N ARG A 365 -4.49 8.62 11.67
CA ARG A 365 -3.71 9.39 12.67
C ARG A 365 -4.30 9.31 14.08
N LEU A 366 -5.63 9.31 14.17
CA LEU A 366 -6.34 9.11 15.44
C LEU A 366 -6.11 7.70 15.99
N ILE A 367 -6.02 6.69 15.13
CA ILE A 367 -5.57 5.34 15.53
C ILE A 367 -4.13 5.34 16.03
N GLU A 368 -3.21 6.08 15.40
CA GLU A 368 -1.83 6.16 15.91
C GLU A 368 -1.76 6.78 17.31
N THR A 369 -2.70 7.68 17.65
CA THR A 369 -2.77 8.33 18.96
C THR A 369 -3.45 7.46 20.03
N TYR A 370 -4.66 6.97 19.74
CA TYR A 370 -5.50 6.27 20.73
C TYR A 370 -5.56 4.75 20.56
N TYR A 371 -5.04 4.23 19.45
CA TYR A 371 -5.00 2.79 19.08
C TYR A 371 -6.31 2.04 19.33
N ARG A 372 -7.40 2.53 18.71
CA ARG A 372 -8.74 1.95 18.83
C ARG A 372 -9.57 2.16 17.56
N PRO A 373 -10.61 1.35 17.27
CA PRO A 373 -11.47 1.55 16.11
C PRO A 373 -11.97 2.99 16.00
N THR A 374 -11.83 3.59 14.82
CA THR A 374 -11.97 5.03 14.61
C THR A 374 -12.83 5.35 13.41
N LEU A 375 -13.75 6.29 13.56
CA LEU A 375 -14.60 6.84 12.51
C LEU A 375 -14.51 8.36 12.51
N VAL A 376 -14.31 8.92 11.32
CA VAL A 376 -14.30 10.38 11.09
C VAL A 376 -15.40 10.70 10.10
N PHE A 377 -16.39 11.49 10.54
CA PHE A 377 -17.56 11.91 9.76
C PHE A 377 -17.38 13.32 9.23
N THR A 378 -17.97 13.58 8.06
CA THR A 378 -18.19 14.91 7.51
C THR A 378 -19.51 15.00 6.77
N LYS A 379 -19.97 16.21 6.43
CA LYS A 379 -21.15 16.43 5.61
C LYS A 379 -20.86 16.12 4.14
N SER A 380 -21.81 15.46 3.46
CA SER A 380 -21.76 15.14 2.03
C SER A 380 -23.17 15.27 1.46
N GLY A 381 -23.50 16.45 0.92
CA GLY A 381 -24.87 16.80 0.53
C GLY A 381 -25.79 16.88 1.75
N ASP A 382 -26.91 16.16 1.69
CA ASP A 382 -27.89 16.09 2.79
C ASP A 382 -27.57 15.00 3.84
N LYS A 383 -26.46 14.28 3.65
CA LYS A 383 -26.06 13.12 4.46
C LYS A 383 -24.72 13.37 5.14
N LEU A 384 -24.39 12.52 6.11
CA LEU A 384 -23.05 12.43 6.68
C LEU A 384 -22.32 11.25 6.05
N ALA A 385 -21.10 11.47 5.58
CA ALA A 385 -20.20 10.44 5.08
C ALA A 385 -19.06 10.23 6.07
N ALA A 386 -18.70 8.98 6.33
CA ALA A 386 -17.58 8.63 7.20
C ALA A 386 -16.58 7.70 6.55
N SER A 387 -15.34 7.79 7.06
CA SER A 387 -14.33 6.76 6.87
C SER A 387 -14.02 6.09 8.20
N ALA A 388 -14.15 4.77 8.22
CA ALA A 388 -13.84 3.91 9.34
C ALA A 388 -12.46 3.26 9.14
N ARG A 389 -11.71 3.14 10.23
CA ARG A 389 -10.44 2.39 10.32
C ARG A 389 -10.42 1.55 11.59
N SER A 390 -9.75 0.41 11.52
CA SER A 390 -9.67 -0.55 12.63
C SER A 390 -8.25 -0.79 13.10
N VAL A 391 -8.12 -1.32 14.32
CA VAL A 391 -6.86 -1.87 14.83
C VAL A 391 -6.65 -3.29 14.32
N LYS A 392 -5.40 -3.76 14.33
CA LYS A 392 -5.05 -5.12 13.92
C LYS A 392 -5.83 -6.14 14.76
N GLY A 393 -6.42 -7.13 14.12
CA GLY A 393 -7.19 -8.19 14.78
C GLY A 393 -8.69 -7.90 14.91
N PHE A 394 -9.14 -6.64 14.86
CA PHE A 394 -10.56 -6.29 14.99
C PHE A 394 -11.23 -6.06 13.64
N ASP A 395 -12.41 -6.64 13.43
CA ASP A 395 -13.20 -6.51 12.20
C ASP A 395 -14.22 -5.37 12.30
N VAL A 396 -13.88 -4.22 11.71
CA VAL A 396 -14.78 -3.04 11.73
C VAL A 396 -16.00 -3.24 10.85
N TYR A 397 -15.92 -4.08 9.82
CA TYR A 397 -17.05 -4.33 8.93
C TYR A 397 -18.17 -5.05 9.68
N ASN A 398 -17.84 -6.09 10.45
CA ASN A 398 -18.81 -6.81 11.27
C ASN A 398 -19.38 -5.95 12.40
N ALA A 399 -18.60 -5.01 12.93
CA ALA A 399 -19.09 -4.05 13.92
C ALA A 399 -20.09 -3.04 13.29
N LEU A 400 -19.82 -2.59 12.07
CA LEU A 400 -20.73 -1.73 11.30
C LEU A 400 -22.02 -2.44 10.91
N GLU A 401 -21.93 -3.73 10.54
CA GLU A 401 -23.10 -4.55 10.20
C GLU A 401 -24.09 -4.63 11.37
N GLN A 402 -23.59 -4.74 12.61
CA GLN A 402 -24.43 -4.71 13.82
C GLN A 402 -25.02 -3.31 14.14
N CYS A 403 -24.63 -2.28 13.38
CA CYS A 403 -25.14 -0.92 13.49
C CYS A 403 -25.98 -0.51 12.25
N SER A 404 -26.37 -1.48 11.41
CA SER A 404 -27.01 -1.23 10.11
C SER A 404 -28.30 -0.40 10.19
N ASP A 405 -29.02 -0.47 11.31
CA ASP A 405 -30.28 0.27 11.52
C ASP A 405 -30.12 1.79 11.39
N PHE A 406 -28.91 2.31 11.58
CA PHE A 406 -28.59 3.74 11.47
C PHE A 406 -27.90 4.12 10.16
N ILE A 407 -27.46 3.14 9.38
CA ILE A 407 -26.60 3.31 8.21
C ILE A 407 -27.43 3.17 6.95
N GLU A 408 -27.34 4.13 6.04
CA GLU A 408 -28.02 4.02 4.74
C GLU A 408 -27.26 3.14 3.75
N GLN A 409 -25.93 3.30 3.72
CA GLN A 409 -25.05 2.54 2.86
C GLN A 409 -23.70 2.41 3.54
N PHE A 410 -23.09 1.22 3.48
CA PHE A 410 -21.68 1.05 3.82
C PHE A 410 -21.04 -0.02 2.95
N GLY A 411 -19.73 0.07 2.82
CA GLY A 411 -18.91 -0.88 2.08
C GLY A 411 -17.46 -0.82 2.53
N GLY A 412 -16.74 -1.91 2.39
CA GLY A 412 -15.34 -1.99 2.79
C GLY A 412 -14.87 -3.40 3.11
N HIS A 413 -13.84 -3.47 3.94
CA HIS A 413 -13.15 -4.68 4.35
C HIS A 413 -12.87 -4.65 5.86
N LYS A 414 -12.32 -5.74 6.38
CA LYS A 414 -12.03 -5.97 7.81
C LYS A 414 -11.43 -4.77 8.56
N TYR A 415 -10.54 -4.00 7.93
CA TYR A 415 -9.80 -2.91 8.57
C TYR A 415 -10.18 -1.49 8.13
N ALA A 416 -11.03 -1.35 7.11
CA ALA A 416 -11.41 -0.06 6.57
C ALA A 416 -12.77 -0.12 5.88
N ALA A 417 -13.62 0.88 6.11
CA ALA A 417 -14.92 1.00 5.46
C ALA A 417 -15.30 2.46 5.21
N GLY A 418 -16.19 2.68 4.26
CA GLY A 418 -16.92 3.93 4.06
C GLY A 418 -18.40 3.71 4.37
N LEU A 419 -19.05 4.70 4.95
CA LEU A 419 -20.49 4.65 5.23
C LEU A 419 -21.16 6.02 5.10
N THR A 420 -22.48 6.00 4.91
CA THR A 420 -23.33 7.18 4.96
C THR A 420 -24.51 6.99 5.91
N LEU A 421 -24.89 8.05 6.61
CA LEU A 421 -26.08 8.10 7.48
C LEU A 421 -26.71 9.50 7.47
N THR A 422 -27.96 9.61 7.93
CA THR A 422 -28.62 10.91 8.11
C THR A 422 -28.13 11.61 9.38
N LYS A 423 -28.25 12.94 9.45
CA LYS A 423 -27.74 13.71 10.59
C LYS A 423 -28.39 13.30 11.92
N GLU A 424 -29.66 12.91 11.88
CA GLU A 424 -30.44 12.47 13.04
C GLU A 424 -29.93 11.15 13.62
N ASN A 425 -29.38 10.28 12.76
CA ASN A 425 -28.87 8.96 13.14
C ASN A 425 -27.45 9.01 13.71
N TYR A 426 -26.74 10.14 13.65
CA TYR A 426 -25.34 10.23 14.09
C TYR A 426 -25.13 9.88 15.56
N LEU A 427 -25.91 10.48 16.48
CA LEU A 427 -25.77 10.22 17.91
C LEU A 427 -26.19 8.80 18.31
N PRO A 428 -27.36 8.27 17.85
CA PRO A 428 -27.72 6.87 18.07
C PRO A 428 -26.67 5.89 17.55
N PHE A 429 -26.15 6.12 16.34
CA PHE A 429 -25.08 5.32 15.76
C PHE A 429 -23.82 5.36 16.65
N LYS A 430 -23.39 6.56 17.07
CA LYS A 430 -22.19 6.72 17.88
C LYS A 430 -22.25 5.92 19.19
N GLN A 431 -23.40 5.94 19.85
CA GLN A 431 -23.64 5.17 21.07
C GLN A 431 -23.66 3.66 20.80
N LYS A 432 -24.36 3.23 19.74
CA LYS A 432 -24.46 1.81 19.40
C LYS A 432 -23.11 1.23 19.00
N PHE A 433 -22.32 1.96 18.22
CA PHE A 433 -21.01 1.50 17.77
C PHE A 433 -20.04 1.35 18.95
N GLU A 434 -20.01 2.29 19.89
CA GLU A 434 -19.22 2.15 21.13
C GLU A 434 -19.64 0.91 21.94
N GLU A 435 -20.94 0.65 22.08
CA GLU A 435 -21.47 -0.54 22.77
C GLU A 435 -21.01 -1.84 22.08
N VAL A 436 -21.16 -1.92 20.75
CA VAL A 436 -20.77 -3.09 19.95
C VAL A 436 -19.27 -3.33 20.06
N VAL A 437 -18.44 -2.30 19.89
CA VAL A 437 -16.98 -2.47 19.99
C VAL A 437 -16.58 -2.87 21.41
N LYS A 438 -17.09 -2.18 22.44
CA LYS A 438 -16.76 -2.49 23.84
C LYS A 438 -17.13 -3.92 24.25
N SER A 439 -18.20 -4.48 23.69
CA SER A 439 -18.64 -5.84 23.98
C SER A 439 -17.92 -6.92 23.16
N THR A 440 -17.29 -6.56 22.04
CA THR A 440 -16.72 -7.55 21.09
C THR A 440 -15.20 -7.48 20.94
N ILE A 441 -14.57 -6.34 21.26
CA ILE A 441 -13.12 -6.19 21.14
C ILE A 441 -12.41 -6.81 22.35
N ASP A 442 -11.38 -7.61 22.07
CA ASP A 442 -10.44 -8.03 23.09
C ASP A 442 -9.61 -6.82 23.52
N LYS A 443 -9.54 -6.57 24.83
CA LYS A 443 -8.79 -5.43 25.41
C LYS A 443 -7.32 -5.45 25.04
N GLU A 444 -6.74 -6.63 24.78
CA GLU A 444 -5.35 -6.73 24.31
C GLU A 444 -5.14 -6.10 22.93
N LEU A 445 -6.20 -5.98 22.11
CA LEU A 445 -6.15 -5.34 20.78
C LEU A 445 -6.16 -3.80 20.87
N LEU A 446 -6.44 -3.22 22.05
CA LEU A 446 -6.31 -1.78 22.31
C LEU A 446 -4.87 -1.38 22.67
N ILE A 447 -3.96 -2.36 22.77
CA ILE A 447 -2.53 -2.12 23.03
C ILE A 447 -1.77 -2.39 21.73
N PRO A 448 -0.99 -1.43 21.21
CA PRO A 448 -0.17 -1.64 20.02
C PRO A 448 0.73 -2.87 20.17
N GLU A 449 0.75 -3.70 19.14
CA GLU A 449 1.56 -4.92 19.09
C GLU A 449 2.81 -4.70 18.23
N ILE A 450 3.98 -5.05 18.78
CA ILE A 450 5.20 -5.25 18.02
C ILE A 450 5.43 -6.76 17.87
N SER A 451 5.36 -7.24 16.63
CA SER A 451 5.73 -8.61 16.30
C SER A 451 7.25 -8.71 16.18
N ILE A 452 7.88 -9.53 17.03
CA ILE A 452 9.31 -9.81 17.03
C ILE A 452 9.55 -11.06 16.18
N ASP A 453 10.37 -10.94 15.13
CA ASP A 453 10.69 -12.07 14.25
C ASP A 453 11.64 -13.06 14.92
N ALA A 454 12.68 -12.56 15.59
CA ALA A 454 13.66 -13.37 16.29
C ALA A 454 14.38 -12.61 17.40
N GLU A 455 14.86 -13.34 18.40
CA GLU A 455 15.86 -12.80 19.33
C GLU A 455 17.24 -12.79 18.63
N LEU A 456 17.94 -11.67 18.71
CA LEU A 456 19.25 -11.50 18.07
C LEU A 456 20.23 -10.92 19.08
N ASN A 457 21.24 -11.70 19.41
CA ASN A 457 22.37 -11.23 20.19
C ASN A 457 23.11 -10.13 19.40
N LEU A 458 23.39 -8.98 20.02
CA LEU A 458 24.01 -7.87 19.31
C LEU A 458 25.40 -8.21 18.75
N MET A 459 26.14 -9.14 19.39
CA MET A 459 27.45 -9.62 18.93
C MET A 459 27.37 -10.33 17.57
N ASN A 460 26.21 -10.90 17.20
CA ASN A 460 26.00 -11.55 15.90
C ASN A 460 25.80 -10.52 14.76
N ILE A 461 25.62 -9.24 15.10
CA ILE A 461 25.44 -8.16 14.12
C ILE A 461 26.80 -7.80 13.49
N THR A 462 27.13 -8.53 12.43
CA THR A 462 28.34 -8.34 11.61
C THR A 462 28.01 -7.73 10.24
N PRO A 463 29.00 -7.14 9.54
CA PRO A 463 28.80 -6.71 8.15
C PRO A 463 28.32 -7.84 7.22
N LYS A 464 28.80 -9.08 7.43
CA LYS A 464 28.32 -10.26 6.68
C LYS A 464 26.83 -10.51 6.93
N PHE A 465 26.39 -10.48 8.19
CA PHE A 465 24.99 -10.66 8.58
C PHE A 465 24.11 -9.63 7.88
N TYR A 466 24.46 -8.35 8.00
CA TYR A 466 23.65 -7.27 7.42
C TYR A 466 23.62 -7.31 5.89
N ARG A 467 24.75 -7.63 5.22
CA ARG A 467 24.77 -7.77 3.76
C ARG A 467 23.81 -8.85 3.25
N ILE A 468 23.66 -9.95 3.98
CA ILE A 468 22.70 -11.01 3.63
C ILE A 468 21.27 -10.56 3.95
N LEU A 469 21.06 -9.94 5.11
CA LEU A 469 19.76 -9.37 5.48
C LEU A 469 19.26 -8.37 4.43
N LYS A 470 20.13 -7.52 3.90
CA LYS A 470 19.81 -6.54 2.86
C LYS A 470 19.34 -7.21 1.55
N GLN A 471 19.84 -8.40 1.21
CA GLN A 471 19.37 -9.15 0.04
C GLN A 471 17.92 -9.67 0.19
N MET A 472 17.33 -9.59 1.39
CA MET A 472 15.92 -9.91 1.62
C MET A 472 14.97 -8.80 1.13
N GLU A 473 15.50 -7.63 0.77
CA GLU A 473 14.75 -6.58 0.08
C GLU A 473 14.26 -7.06 -1.30
N PRO A 474 13.19 -6.47 -1.86
CA PRO A 474 12.36 -5.39 -1.30
C PRO A 474 11.49 -5.85 -0.13
N PHE A 475 11.43 -5.03 0.94
CA PHE A 475 10.57 -5.28 2.09
C PHE A 475 9.19 -4.64 1.92
N GLY A 476 8.15 -5.33 2.40
CA GLY A 476 6.76 -4.88 2.40
C GLY A 476 5.83 -5.94 2.99
N PRO A 477 4.50 -5.84 2.81
CA PRO A 477 3.55 -6.81 3.37
C PRO A 477 3.93 -8.26 3.06
N GLN A 478 3.82 -9.14 4.06
CA GLN A 478 4.30 -10.55 4.05
C GLN A 478 5.81 -10.76 3.82
N ASN A 479 6.59 -9.71 3.56
CA ASN A 479 8.05 -9.70 3.55
C ASN A 479 8.58 -8.48 4.32
N MET A 480 8.09 -8.26 5.54
CA MET A 480 8.42 -7.04 6.30
C MET A 480 9.90 -7.01 6.69
N LYS A 481 10.45 -5.80 6.88
CA LYS A 481 11.78 -5.62 7.46
C LYS A 481 11.79 -6.26 8.87
N PRO A 482 12.74 -7.16 9.17
CA PRO A 482 12.72 -7.88 10.44
C PRO A 482 12.85 -6.98 11.67
N VAL A 483 12.08 -7.31 12.71
CA VAL A 483 12.20 -6.75 14.05
C VAL A 483 12.82 -7.81 14.95
N PHE A 484 13.93 -7.45 15.57
CA PHE A 484 14.67 -8.26 16.51
C PHE A 484 14.43 -7.81 17.94
N LYS A 485 14.68 -8.72 18.88
CA LYS A 485 14.72 -8.42 20.31
C LYS A 485 16.10 -8.72 20.87
N ALA A 486 16.60 -7.83 21.72
CA ALA A 486 17.74 -8.08 22.60
C ALA A 486 17.34 -7.69 24.04
N THR A 487 17.78 -8.49 25.01
CA THR A 487 17.50 -8.27 26.44
C THR A 487 18.72 -7.74 27.17
N ASP A 488 18.49 -7.12 28.32
CA ASP A 488 19.55 -6.73 29.26
C ASP A 488 20.64 -5.87 28.62
N VAL A 489 20.23 -4.98 27.71
CA VAL A 489 21.12 -3.98 27.10
C VAL A 489 21.28 -2.80 28.05
N ARG A 490 22.40 -2.08 27.92
CA ARG A 490 22.67 -0.85 28.67
C ARG A 490 23.05 0.27 27.74
N ASP A 491 22.68 1.50 28.07
CA ASP A 491 23.28 2.67 27.42
C ASP A 491 24.66 2.96 28.06
N ASN A 492 25.57 3.54 27.29
CA ASN A 492 26.90 3.91 27.79
C ASN A 492 26.92 5.16 28.68
N GLY A 493 25.75 5.72 29.03
CA GLY A 493 25.59 6.91 29.86
C GLY A 493 25.43 8.22 29.08
N PHE A 494 25.42 8.18 27.74
CA PHE A 494 25.31 9.35 26.87
C PHE A 494 24.01 9.37 26.04
N GLY A 495 23.04 8.53 26.39
CA GLY A 495 21.70 8.56 25.85
C GLY A 495 21.08 9.95 25.96
N LYS A 496 20.45 10.43 24.88
CA LYS A 496 19.90 11.78 24.83
C LYS A 496 18.71 11.91 23.90
N GLN A 497 17.87 12.90 24.21
CA GLN A 497 16.86 13.37 23.27
C GLN A 497 17.51 14.14 22.11
N VAL A 498 17.00 13.93 20.89
CA VAL A 498 17.45 14.60 19.66
C VAL A 498 16.23 15.04 18.83
N GLY A 499 16.46 15.89 17.83
CA GLY A 499 15.40 16.58 17.09
C GLY A 499 15.15 17.98 17.65
N THR A 500 14.58 18.88 16.85
CA THR A 500 14.26 20.26 17.25
C THR A 500 13.26 20.32 18.40
N ASP A 501 12.38 19.33 18.48
CA ASP A 501 11.34 19.15 19.49
C ASP A 501 11.71 18.14 20.58
N LYS A 502 12.94 17.59 20.56
CA LYS A 502 13.41 16.53 21.47
C LYS A 502 12.58 15.23 21.43
N SER A 503 11.81 14.99 20.38
CA SER A 503 10.89 13.85 20.28
C SER A 503 11.59 12.50 20.04
N HIS A 504 12.87 12.47 19.70
CA HIS A 504 13.59 11.24 19.34
C HIS A 504 14.65 10.89 20.38
N LEU A 505 14.96 9.59 20.52
CA LEU A 505 15.93 9.08 21.48
C LEU A 505 17.15 8.51 20.77
N LYS A 506 18.34 9.05 21.03
CA LYS A 506 19.61 8.52 20.53
C LYS A 506 20.37 7.84 21.66
N LEU A 507 20.74 6.58 21.46
CA LEU A 507 21.45 5.74 22.44
C LEU A 507 22.74 5.16 21.86
N ASN A 508 23.62 4.73 22.75
CA ASN A 508 24.84 4.02 22.46
C ASN A 508 24.86 2.75 23.30
N ILE A 509 24.41 1.66 22.70
CA ILE A 509 24.12 0.42 23.40
C ILE A 509 25.40 -0.40 23.63
N ILE A 510 25.57 -0.85 24.88
CA ILE A 510 26.55 -1.84 25.32
C ILE A 510 25.77 -3.14 25.62
N TYR A 511 26.36 -4.28 25.26
CA TYR A 511 25.71 -5.58 25.41
C TYR A 511 26.66 -6.64 25.95
N GLY A 512 26.30 -7.23 27.10
CA GLY A 512 27.13 -8.21 27.80
C GLY A 512 28.55 -7.70 28.05
N SER A 513 29.55 -8.53 27.70
CA SER A 513 30.97 -8.20 27.77
C SER A 513 31.56 -7.74 26.43
N ASP A 514 30.72 -7.40 25.45
CA ASP A 514 31.20 -6.90 24.16
C ASP A 514 31.92 -5.56 24.35
N ARG A 515 33.05 -5.38 23.66
CA ARG A 515 33.79 -4.11 23.66
C ARG A 515 33.23 -3.12 22.63
N LYS A 516 32.34 -3.57 21.76
CA LYS A 516 31.68 -2.75 20.75
C LYS A 516 30.47 -2.03 21.34
N THR A 517 30.32 -0.77 20.92
CA THR A 517 29.12 0.03 21.14
C THR A 517 28.26 0.02 19.88
N TYR A 518 26.95 -0.13 20.05
CA TYR A 518 25.99 -0.15 18.96
C TYR A 518 25.20 1.16 18.95
N ASN A 519 25.35 1.95 17.89
CA ASN A 519 24.55 3.16 17.72
C ASN A 519 23.07 2.79 17.59
N ALA A 520 22.20 3.52 18.29
CA ALA A 520 20.76 3.31 18.19
C ALA A 520 19.98 4.63 18.10
N ILE A 521 18.86 4.61 17.36
CA ILE A 521 17.93 5.73 17.24
C ILE A 521 16.49 5.22 17.37
N GLY A 522 15.73 5.83 18.27
CA GLY A 522 14.29 5.60 18.43
C GLY A 522 13.52 6.86 18.04
N PHE A 523 12.86 6.81 16.88
CA PHE A 523 11.98 7.90 16.45
C PHE A 523 10.71 7.91 17.29
N GLY A 524 10.35 9.07 17.85
CA GLY A 524 9.19 9.20 18.75
C GLY A 524 9.39 8.62 20.16
N LEU A 525 10.60 8.15 20.50
CA LEU A 525 10.89 7.53 21.81
C LEU A 525 11.56 8.50 22.78
N GLY A 526 11.55 9.82 22.53
CA GLY A 526 12.22 10.82 23.36
C GLY A 526 11.83 10.74 24.85
N ASP A 527 10.57 10.46 25.15
CA ASP A 527 10.04 10.37 26.52
C ASP A 527 10.49 9.10 27.27
N LYS A 528 11.08 8.12 26.57
CA LYS A 528 11.63 6.89 27.15
C LYS A 528 13.03 7.07 27.73
N LEU A 529 13.60 8.29 27.72
CA LEU A 529 14.93 8.56 28.27
C LEU A 529 15.04 8.17 29.77
N HIS A 530 13.96 8.25 30.53
CA HIS A 530 13.97 7.82 31.94
C HIS A 530 13.96 6.30 32.10
N SER A 531 13.53 5.56 31.08
CA SER A 531 13.43 4.10 31.09
C SER A 531 14.77 3.38 30.84
N ILE A 532 15.85 4.11 30.54
CA ILE A 532 17.17 3.53 30.19
C ILE A 532 18.21 3.62 31.32
N GLN A 533 17.80 3.93 32.55
CA GLN A 533 18.73 4.13 33.68
C GLN A 533 19.41 2.84 34.16
N ASN A 534 18.78 1.68 33.91
CA ASN A 534 19.29 0.36 34.26
C ASN A 534 19.43 -0.50 32.99
N GLU A 535 19.57 -1.81 33.15
CA GLU A 535 19.36 -2.76 32.06
C GLU A 535 17.92 -2.68 31.54
N PHE A 536 17.77 -2.70 30.22
CA PHE A 536 16.47 -2.65 29.55
C PHE A 536 16.47 -3.59 28.34
N ASN A 537 15.29 -3.86 27.82
CA ASN A 537 15.09 -4.63 26.60
C ASN A 537 14.85 -3.70 25.43
N ILE A 538 15.26 -4.12 24.23
CA ILE A 538 14.99 -3.37 22.98
C ILE A 538 14.31 -4.25 21.94
N ALA A 539 13.29 -3.68 21.29
CA ALA A 539 12.78 -4.16 20.02
C ALA A 539 13.34 -3.24 18.91
N TYR A 540 14.01 -3.79 17.90
CA TYR A 540 14.74 -2.98 16.93
C TYR A 540 14.84 -3.62 15.55
N SER A 541 15.02 -2.81 14.52
CA SER A 541 15.44 -3.24 13.19
C SER A 541 16.85 -2.74 12.88
N LEU A 542 17.55 -3.38 11.93
CA LEU A 542 18.88 -2.95 11.50
C LEU A 542 18.79 -1.98 10.31
N ASP A 543 19.58 -0.92 10.31
CA ASP A 543 19.63 0.03 9.18
C ASP A 543 21.02 0.62 8.96
N GLU A 544 21.26 1.13 7.76
CA GLU A 544 22.47 1.89 7.42
C GLU A 544 22.24 3.38 7.62
N ASN A 545 23.06 4.01 8.47
CA ASN A 545 23.10 5.46 8.61
C ASN A 545 24.30 6.01 7.83
N THR A 546 24.03 6.83 6.81
CA THR A 546 25.06 7.53 6.03
C THR A 546 25.14 8.98 6.47
N TRP A 547 26.26 9.38 7.06
CA TRP A 547 26.51 10.74 7.51
C TRP A 547 27.89 11.21 7.07
N ASN A 548 27.99 12.39 6.44
CA ASN A 548 29.23 12.94 5.89
C ASN A 548 30.03 11.96 5.02
N GLY A 549 29.34 11.15 4.21
CA GLY A 549 29.96 10.15 3.33
C GLY A 549 30.39 8.85 4.03
N TYR A 550 30.22 8.73 5.34
CA TYR A 550 30.49 7.50 6.09
C TYR A 550 29.19 6.75 6.38
N THR A 551 29.13 5.49 5.95
CA THR A 551 28.01 4.59 6.23
C THR A 551 28.35 3.68 7.41
N SER A 552 27.47 3.64 8.40
CA SER A 552 27.60 2.80 9.59
C SER A 552 26.29 2.08 9.88
N LEU A 553 26.38 0.90 10.48
CA LEU A 553 25.20 0.15 10.90
C LEU A 553 24.63 0.73 12.19
N GLN A 554 23.32 0.88 12.25
CA GLN A 554 22.58 1.44 13.39
C GLN A 554 21.37 0.56 13.74
N LEU A 555 21.04 0.51 15.03
CA LEU A 555 19.80 -0.07 15.53
C LEU A 555 18.69 0.99 15.47
N VAL A 556 17.63 0.73 14.71
CA VAL A 556 16.43 1.56 14.70
C VAL A 556 15.44 0.97 15.68
N LEU A 557 15.33 1.60 16.85
CA LEU A 557 14.49 1.16 17.96
C LEU A 557 13.01 1.36 17.62
N LYS A 558 12.20 0.35 17.93
CA LYS A 558 10.75 0.36 17.80
C LYS A 558 10.06 0.58 19.14
N ASP A 559 10.60 0.04 20.22
CA ASP A 559 10.16 0.26 21.60
C ASP A 559 11.29 -0.13 22.58
N ILE A 560 11.14 0.30 23.83
CA ILE A 560 12.02 0.00 24.96
C ILE A 560 11.16 -0.43 26.15
N GLN A 561 11.55 -1.53 26.81
CA GLN A 561 10.87 -2.10 27.99
C GLN A 561 11.83 -2.31 29.15
#